data_AF-A0A0H5BI88-F1
#
_entry.id   AF-A0A0H5BI88-F1
#
_cell.length_a   1.000
_cell.length_b   1.000
_cell.length_c   1.000
_cell.angle_alpha   90.00
_cell.angle_beta   90.00
_cell.angle_gamma   90.00
#
_symmetry.space_group_name_H-M   'P 1'
#
loop_
_entity.id
_entity.type
_entity.pdbx_description
1 polymer ?
#
loop_
_entity_poly.entity_id
_entity_poly.type
_entity_poly.pdbx_seq_one_letter_code
_entity_poly.pdbx_strand_id
1 'polypeptide(L)'
;MLKSTVLGLMLALASLPAAAEDARTRLDLPPEIRELFLEEMRNHMAALDGVIQLLAAGQTKEAGALARKEMAIGRGKGIGRYMPIEFRELGLAYHRSAEEFARLTESIPAKPSAEQWVQVLGGIAAITANCAGCHGVFRAQ
;
A
#
# COMPACT_ATOMS: atom_id res chain seq x y z
N MET A 1 -53.92 39.17 -39.42
CA MET A 1 -54.17 38.44 -38.16
C MET A 1 -53.08 37.36 -38.03
N LEU A 2 -51.98 37.68 -37.36
CA LEU A 2 -50.80 36.82 -37.27
C LEU A 2 -50.76 36.21 -35.85
N LYS A 3 -51.13 34.93 -35.71
CA LYS A 3 -51.05 34.23 -34.42
C LYS A 3 -49.68 33.59 -34.29
N SER A 4 -48.92 34.10 -33.32
CA SER A 4 -47.52 33.78 -33.04
C SER A 4 -47.37 32.37 -32.48
N THR A 5 -46.53 31.57 -33.13
CA THR A 5 -46.12 30.22 -32.71
C THR A 5 -45.05 30.36 -31.64
N VAL A 6 -45.38 30.09 -30.37
CA VAL A 6 -44.39 30.03 -29.30
C VAL A 6 -43.85 28.60 -29.23
N LEU A 7 -42.68 28.40 -29.82
CA LEU A 7 -41.89 27.18 -29.75
C LEU A 7 -41.24 27.11 -28.36
N GLY A 8 -41.75 26.23 -27.50
CA GLY A 8 -41.18 25.98 -26.18
C GLY A 8 -39.84 25.25 -26.28
N LEU A 9 -38.75 25.94 -25.95
CA LEU A 9 -37.43 25.33 -25.78
C LEU A 9 -37.38 24.68 -24.39
N MET A 10 -37.69 23.38 -24.31
CA MET A 10 -37.44 22.57 -23.12
C MET A 10 -35.92 22.36 -22.98
N LEU A 11 -35.34 23.04 -22.00
CA LEU A 11 -33.94 22.85 -21.59
C LEU A 11 -33.83 21.51 -20.86
N ALA A 12 -33.31 20.49 -21.54
CA ALA A 12 -32.97 19.22 -20.91
C ALA A 12 -31.79 19.45 -19.94
N LEU A 13 -32.06 19.43 -18.63
CA LEU A 13 -31.01 19.32 -17.62
C LEU A 13 -30.38 17.92 -17.76
N ALA A 14 -29.20 17.86 -18.37
CA ALA A 14 -28.38 16.66 -18.33
C ALA A 14 -27.88 16.46 -16.89
N SER A 15 -28.43 15.47 -16.19
CA SER A 15 -27.90 14.99 -14.91
C SER A 15 -26.50 14.43 -15.16
N LEU A 16 -25.46 15.19 -14.78
CA LEU A 16 -24.11 14.65 -14.71
C LEU A 16 -24.07 13.56 -13.64
N PRO A 17 -23.44 12.41 -13.89
CA PRO A 17 -23.27 11.41 -12.83
C PRO A 17 -22.44 12.03 -11.71
N ALA A 18 -22.96 12.01 -10.49
CA ALA A 18 -22.18 12.37 -9.32
C ALA A 18 -20.98 11.43 -9.25
N ALA A 19 -19.77 11.99 -9.17
CA ALA A 19 -18.59 11.19 -8.89
C ALA A 19 -18.82 10.48 -7.56
N ALA A 20 -18.70 9.15 -7.55
CA ALA A 20 -18.81 8.39 -6.31
C ALA A 20 -17.73 8.89 -5.34
N GLU A 21 -18.15 9.31 -4.15
CA GLU A 21 -17.22 9.77 -3.13
C GLU A 21 -16.31 8.61 -2.70
N ASP A 22 -15.02 8.91 -2.49
CA ASP A 22 -14.05 7.95 -1.98
C ASP A 22 -14.38 7.62 -0.52
N ALA A 23 -14.97 6.44 -0.31
CA ALA A 23 -15.44 5.97 0.98
C ALA A 23 -14.32 5.63 1.98
N ARG A 24 -13.05 5.72 1.58
CA ARG A 24 -11.90 5.45 2.46
C ARG A 24 -11.73 6.54 3.52
N THR A 25 -11.30 6.11 4.70
CA THR A 25 -10.99 6.99 5.82
C THR A 25 -9.79 7.87 5.48
N ARG A 26 -9.99 9.20 5.48
CA ARG A 26 -8.92 10.17 5.27
C ARG A 26 -8.07 10.27 6.53
N LEU A 27 -6.75 10.23 6.38
CA LEU A 27 -5.81 10.42 7.48
C LEU A 27 -5.47 11.89 7.67
N ASP A 28 -6.10 12.55 8.64
CA ASP A 28 -5.89 13.97 8.96
C ASP A 28 -4.59 14.19 9.78
N LEU A 29 -3.46 14.15 9.07
CA LEU A 29 -2.10 14.40 9.58
C LEU A 29 -1.71 15.88 9.46
N PRO A 30 -0.96 16.44 10.44
CA PRO A 30 -0.28 17.72 10.28
C PRO A 30 0.61 17.77 9.01
N PRO A 31 0.77 18.93 8.35
CA PRO A 31 1.48 19.02 7.07
C PRO A 31 2.88 18.37 7.07
N GLU A 32 3.69 18.65 8.09
CA GLU A 32 5.04 18.10 8.24
C GLU A 32 5.03 16.58 8.46
N ILE A 33 4.02 16.07 9.16
CA ILE A 33 3.83 14.63 9.41
C ILE A 33 3.34 13.93 8.14
N ARG A 34 2.51 14.59 7.34
CA ARG A 34 2.03 14.08 6.05
C ARG A 34 3.20 13.90 5.08
N GLU A 35 4.08 14.87 4.95
CA GLU A 35 5.26 14.77 4.07
C GLU A 35 6.14 13.57 4.47
N LEU A 36 6.41 13.46 5.77
CA LEU A 36 7.18 12.37 6.33
C LEU A 36 6.51 11.00 6.09
N PHE A 37 5.20 10.92 6.31
CA PHE A 37 4.44 9.70 6.06
C PHE A 37 4.51 9.27 4.60
N LEU A 38 4.31 10.20 3.66
CA LEU A 38 4.37 9.91 2.23
C LEU A 38 5.78 9.50 1.78
N GLU A 39 6.82 10.07 2.39
CA GLU A 39 8.21 9.65 2.18
C GLU A 39 8.42 8.19 2.63
N GLU A 40 7.99 7.83 3.84
CA GLU A 40 8.09 6.44 4.32
C GLU A 40 7.32 5.46 3.43
N MET A 41 6.14 5.84 2.91
CA MET A 41 5.40 4.98 1.97
C MET A 41 6.14 4.76 0.66
N ARG A 42 6.82 5.78 0.12
CA ARG A 42 7.68 5.62 -1.06
C ARG A 42 8.90 4.75 -0.76
N ASN A 43 9.52 4.91 0.41
CA ASN A 43 10.66 4.11 0.84
C ASN A 43 10.28 2.62 0.98
N HIS A 44 9.12 2.33 1.58
CA HIS A 44 8.59 0.96 1.65
C HIS A 44 8.36 0.34 0.27
N MET A 45 7.81 1.10 -0.68
CA MET A 45 7.64 0.62 -2.05
C MET A 45 8.97 0.37 -2.76
N ALA A 46 9.95 1.26 -2.59
CA ALA A 46 11.29 1.07 -3.14
C ALA A 46 12.01 -0.14 -2.54
N ALA A 47 11.83 -0.39 -1.23
CA ALA A 47 12.35 -1.58 -0.56
C ALA A 47 11.72 -2.86 -1.13
N LEU A 48 10.40 -2.89 -1.30
CA LEU A 48 9.70 -4.03 -1.91
C LEU A 48 10.19 -4.31 -3.33
N ASP A 49 10.39 -3.28 -4.14
CA ASP A 49 10.96 -3.42 -5.48
C ASP A 49 12.37 -4.03 -5.42
N GLY A 50 13.25 -3.53 -4.55
CA GLY A 50 14.58 -4.09 -4.34
C GLY A 50 14.56 -5.56 -3.88
N VAL A 51 13.60 -5.93 -3.02
CA VAL A 51 13.38 -7.33 -2.61
C VAL A 51 13.04 -8.19 -3.83
N ILE A 52 12.13 -7.74 -4.69
CA ILE A 52 11.72 -8.46 -5.90
C ILE A 52 12.89 -8.60 -6.88
N GLN A 53 13.71 -7.56 -7.05
CA GLN A 53 14.91 -7.61 -7.89
C GLN A 53 15.93 -8.65 -7.38
N LEU A 54 16.17 -8.69 -6.07
CA LEU A 54 17.07 -9.68 -5.45
C LEU A 54 16.53 -11.11 -5.64
N LEU A 55 15.22 -11.30 -5.49
CA LEU A 55 14.58 -12.59 -5.77
C LEU A 55 14.74 -13.00 -7.24
N ALA A 56 14.55 -12.07 -8.18
CA ALA A 56 14.74 -12.33 -9.61
C ALA A 56 16.19 -12.71 -9.95
N ALA A 57 17.16 -12.22 -9.18
CA ALA A 57 18.57 -12.59 -9.28
C ALA A 57 18.94 -13.89 -8.53
N GLY A 58 17.98 -14.56 -7.88
CA GLY A 58 18.20 -15.76 -7.08
C GLY A 58 18.84 -15.51 -5.71
N GLN A 59 18.91 -14.25 -5.27
CA GLN A 59 19.54 -13.81 -4.02
C GLN A 59 18.51 -13.77 -2.88
N THR A 60 18.01 -14.95 -2.49
CA THR A 60 16.89 -15.08 -1.54
C THR A 60 17.23 -14.55 -0.15
N LYS A 61 18.43 -14.80 0.36
CA LYS A 61 18.84 -14.35 1.70
C LYS A 61 19.03 -12.85 1.77
N GLU A 62 19.61 -12.27 0.72
CA GLU A 62 19.79 -10.83 0.57
C GLU A 62 18.43 -10.12 0.47
N ALA A 63 17.47 -10.73 -0.24
CA ALA A 63 16.10 -10.21 -0.32
C ALA A 63 15.47 -10.12 1.09
N GLY A 64 15.59 -11.16 1.90
CA GLY A 64 15.13 -11.13 3.29
C GLY A 64 15.85 -10.10 4.16
N ALA A 65 17.17 -10.00 4.02
CA ALA A 65 17.96 -9.02 4.76
C ALA A 65 17.53 -7.58 4.43
N LEU A 66 17.26 -7.28 3.15
CA LEU A 66 16.73 -5.98 2.73
C LEU A 66 15.34 -5.73 3.31
N ALA A 67 14.44 -6.72 3.24
CA ALA A 67 13.09 -6.61 3.81
C ALA A 67 13.15 -6.32 5.32
N ARG A 68 13.96 -7.06 6.09
CA ARG A 68 14.15 -6.78 7.52
C ARG A 68 14.68 -5.37 7.74
N LYS A 69 15.72 -4.99 7.01
CA LYS A 69 16.40 -3.71 7.20
C LYS A 69 15.48 -2.53 6.95
N GLU A 70 14.70 -2.54 5.87
CA GLU A 70 13.94 -1.36 5.42
C GLU A 70 12.45 -1.43 5.72
N MET A 71 11.90 -2.59 6.06
CA MET A 71 10.45 -2.79 6.18
C MET A 71 10.00 -3.39 7.52
N ALA A 72 10.87 -4.00 8.33
CA ALA A 72 10.47 -4.57 9.62
C ALA A 72 10.34 -3.54 10.75
N ILE A 73 9.84 -3.98 11.91
CA ILE A 73 9.63 -3.13 13.10
C ILE A 73 10.97 -2.56 13.57
N GLY A 74 11.00 -1.26 13.89
CA GLY A 74 12.15 -0.64 14.59
C GLY A 74 12.72 0.62 13.95
N ARG A 75 12.08 1.17 12.90
CA ARG A 75 12.55 2.39 12.19
C ARG A 75 11.54 3.55 12.20
N GLY A 76 10.39 3.38 12.85
CA GLY A 76 9.32 4.38 12.79
C GLY A 76 9.73 5.70 13.43
N LYS A 77 9.59 6.79 12.68
CA LYS A 77 9.83 8.19 13.14
C LYS A 77 8.74 8.71 14.11
N GLY A 78 8.07 7.82 14.85
CA GLY A 78 6.97 8.15 15.77
C GLY A 78 5.66 8.57 15.08
N ILE A 79 5.56 8.47 13.75
CA ILE A 79 4.41 8.91 12.94
C ILE A 79 3.09 8.26 13.38
N GLY A 80 3.15 7.00 13.82
CA GLY A 80 1.96 6.24 14.23
C GLY A 80 1.11 6.92 15.32
N ARG A 81 1.69 7.82 16.14
CA ARG A 81 0.93 8.54 17.18
C ARG A 81 -0.15 9.49 16.64
N TYR A 82 -0.04 9.88 15.37
CA TYR A 82 -1.01 10.74 14.67
C TYR A 82 -2.08 9.93 13.92
N MET A 83 -2.05 8.60 14.04
CA MET A 83 -2.89 7.69 13.25
C MET A 83 -3.89 6.96 14.15
N PRO A 84 -5.08 6.61 13.63
CA PRO A 84 -6.07 5.83 14.35
C PRO A 84 -5.53 4.42 14.69
N ILE A 85 -6.15 3.75 15.66
CA ILE A 85 -5.70 2.43 16.14
C ILE A 85 -5.65 1.43 14.99
N GLU A 86 -6.69 1.43 14.16
CA GLU A 86 -6.87 0.52 13.03
C GLU A 86 -5.76 0.68 11.99
N PHE A 87 -5.32 1.93 11.73
CA PHE A 87 -4.18 2.18 10.83
C PHE A 87 -2.88 1.62 11.43
N ARG A 88 -2.66 1.83 12.73
CA ARG A 88 -1.46 1.32 13.41
C ARG A 88 -1.41 -0.20 13.41
N GLU A 89 -2.54 -0.86 13.56
CA GLU A 89 -2.63 -2.33 13.52
C GLU A 89 -2.23 -2.88 12.15
N LEU A 90 -2.75 -2.29 11.06
CA LEU A 90 -2.36 -2.65 9.70
C LEU A 90 -0.89 -2.35 9.41
N GLY A 91 -0.39 -1.18 9.84
CA GLY A 91 1.03 -0.83 9.71
C GLY A 91 1.94 -1.81 10.44
N LEU A 92 1.59 -2.22 11.66
CA LEU A 92 2.32 -3.23 12.40
C LEU A 92 2.23 -4.61 11.75
N ALA A 93 1.09 -4.97 11.14
CA ALA A 93 0.94 -6.22 10.40
C ALA A 93 1.87 -6.25 9.17
N TYR A 94 1.97 -5.16 8.43
CA TYR A 94 2.97 -4.99 7.37
C TYR A 94 4.40 -5.20 7.91
N HIS A 95 4.80 -4.51 8.98
CA HIS A 95 6.14 -4.63 9.52
C HIS A 95 6.47 -6.05 10.02
N ARG A 96 5.49 -6.74 10.63
CA ARG A 96 5.64 -8.15 11.03
C ARG A 96 5.78 -9.07 9.82
N SER A 97 5.04 -8.83 8.75
CA SER A 97 5.13 -9.65 7.52
C SER A 97 6.51 -9.58 6.88
N ALA A 98 7.17 -8.41 6.93
CA ALA A 98 8.54 -8.25 6.46
C ALA A 98 9.56 -9.02 7.33
N GLU A 99 9.38 -8.99 8.66
CA GLU A 99 10.24 -9.78 9.57
C GLU A 99 10.07 -11.28 9.35
N GLU A 100 8.83 -11.75 9.18
CA GLU A 100 8.55 -13.16 8.91
C GLU A 100 9.10 -13.58 7.54
N PHE A 101 9.00 -12.73 6.52
CA PHE A 101 9.63 -12.98 5.22
C PHE A 101 11.15 -13.09 5.35
N ALA A 102 11.80 -12.21 6.12
CA ALA A 102 13.23 -12.29 6.35
C ALA A 102 13.61 -13.62 7.02
N ARG A 103 12.93 -14.02 8.09
CA ARG A 103 13.14 -15.30 8.78
C ARG A 103 12.91 -16.50 7.86
N LEU A 104 11.88 -16.45 7.01
CA LEU A 104 11.64 -17.48 5.99
C LEU A 104 12.86 -17.63 5.07
N THR A 105 13.33 -16.54 4.48
CA THR A 105 14.43 -16.57 3.50
C THR A 105 15.77 -17.04 4.07
N GLU A 106 16.02 -16.86 5.37
CA GLU A 106 17.21 -17.40 6.04
C GLU A 106 17.30 -18.93 5.93
N SER A 107 16.14 -19.60 5.93
CA SER A 107 16.02 -21.06 5.81
C SER A 107 16.09 -21.57 4.37
N ILE A 108 16.01 -20.67 3.38
CA ILE A 108 16.00 -21.03 1.96
C ILE A 108 17.44 -21.31 1.48
N PRO A 109 17.71 -22.46 0.84
CA PRO A 109 19.02 -22.77 0.29
C PRO A 109 19.32 -21.94 -0.95
N ALA A 110 20.60 -21.85 -1.34
CA ALA A 110 21.03 -21.11 -2.52
C ALA A 110 20.42 -21.61 -3.84
N LYS A 111 19.95 -22.86 -3.87
CA LYS A 111 19.18 -23.45 -4.98
C LYS A 111 17.84 -23.94 -4.44
N PRO A 112 16.81 -23.08 -4.37
CA PRO A 112 15.51 -23.45 -3.84
C PRO A 112 14.81 -24.46 -4.76
N SER A 113 14.09 -25.42 -4.18
CA SER A 113 13.14 -26.24 -4.93
C SER A 113 11.94 -25.41 -5.42
N ALA A 114 11.11 -25.99 -6.30
CA ALA A 114 9.87 -25.34 -6.72
C ALA A 114 8.95 -25.03 -5.54
N GLU A 115 8.84 -25.95 -4.58
CA GLU A 115 8.03 -25.78 -3.36
C GLU A 115 8.58 -24.64 -2.49
N GLN A 116 9.90 -24.52 -2.37
CA GLN A 116 10.54 -23.43 -1.62
C GLN A 116 10.34 -22.07 -2.31
N TRP A 117 10.35 -22.04 -3.64
CA TRP A 117 9.98 -20.83 -4.40
C TRP A 117 8.52 -20.42 -4.16
N VAL A 118 7.60 -21.37 -4.09
CA VAL A 118 6.19 -21.09 -3.73
C VAL A 118 6.11 -20.47 -2.33
N GLN A 119 6.89 -20.93 -1.36
CA GLN A 119 6.94 -20.33 -0.02
C GLN A 119 7.44 -18.89 -0.07
N VAL A 120 8.54 -18.62 -0.79
CA VAL A 120 9.09 -17.27 -0.97
C VAL A 120 8.06 -16.32 -1.59
N LEU A 121 7.39 -16.75 -2.65
CA LEU A 121 6.31 -15.97 -3.29
C LEU A 121 5.12 -15.77 -2.35
N GLY A 122 4.78 -16.76 -1.52
CA GLY A 122 3.76 -16.64 -0.48
C GLY A 122 4.10 -15.56 0.56
N GLY A 123 5.37 -15.42 0.91
CA GLY A 123 5.83 -14.33 1.79
C GLY A 123 5.68 -12.94 1.15
N ILE A 124 5.98 -12.79 -0.16
CA ILE A 124 5.71 -11.55 -0.90
C ILE A 124 4.20 -11.26 -0.97
N ALA A 125 3.38 -12.30 -1.21
CA ALA A 125 1.93 -12.16 -1.19
C ALA A 125 1.42 -11.66 0.18
N ALA A 126 1.98 -12.16 1.29
CA ALA A 126 1.63 -11.70 2.63
C ALA A 126 2.02 -10.22 2.86
N ILE A 127 3.18 -9.78 2.39
CA ILE A 127 3.60 -8.37 2.46
C ILE A 127 2.63 -7.48 1.67
N THR A 128 2.41 -7.80 0.40
CA THR A 128 1.57 -6.99 -0.51
C THR A 128 0.10 -6.96 -0.12
N ALA A 129 -0.41 -8.02 0.53
CA ALA A 129 -1.76 -8.04 1.09
C ALA A 129 -1.99 -6.93 2.14
N ASN A 130 -0.96 -6.59 2.94
CA ASN A 130 -1.06 -5.48 3.89
C ASN A 130 -1.10 -4.11 3.20
N CYS A 131 -0.34 -3.94 2.10
CA CYS A 131 -0.42 -2.74 1.27
C CYS A 131 -1.84 -2.57 0.69
N ALA A 132 -2.41 -3.64 0.13
CA ALA A 132 -3.75 -3.64 -0.42
C ALA A 132 -4.82 -3.37 0.65
N GLY A 133 -4.72 -4.00 1.82
CA GLY A 133 -5.64 -3.78 2.94
C GLY A 133 -5.62 -2.33 3.43
N CYS A 134 -4.43 -1.76 3.63
CA CYS A 134 -4.31 -0.36 4.06
C CYS A 134 -4.84 0.60 3.01
N HIS A 135 -4.47 0.43 1.73
CA HIS A 135 -4.92 1.31 0.64
C HIS A 135 -6.41 1.16 0.29
N GLY A 136 -7.02 0.03 0.65
CA GLY A 136 -8.45 -0.21 0.50
C GLY A 136 -9.31 0.43 1.59
N VAL A 137 -8.73 0.75 2.75
CA VAL A 137 -9.45 1.34 3.90
C VAL A 137 -9.11 2.81 4.09
N PHE A 138 -7.85 3.19 3.89
CA PHE A 138 -7.33 4.51 4.18
C PHE A 138 -6.87 5.24 2.93
N ARG A 139 -6.92 6.57 3.01
CA ARG A 139 -6.31 7.47 2.04
C ARG A 139 -5.54 8.57 2.74
N ALA A 140 -4.38 8.90 2.20
CA ALA A 140 -3.69 10.13 2.57
C ALA A 140 -4.51 11.34 2.14
N GLN A 141 -4.35 12.46 2.86
CA GLN A 141 -4.88 13.76 2.45
C GLN A 141 -4.29 14.23 1.13
#